data_AF-A0A8J4XAI7-F1
#
_entry.id   AF-A0A8J4XAI7-F1
#
_cell.length_a   1.000
_cell.length_b   1.000
_cell.length_c   1.000
_cell.angle_alpha   90.00
_cell.angle_beta   90.00
_cell.angle_gamma   90.00
#
_symmetry.space_group_name_H-M   'P 1'
#
loop_
_entity.id
_entity.type
_entity.pdbx_description
1 polymer ?
#
loop_
_entity_poly.entity_id
_entity_poly.type
_entity_poly.pdbx_seq_one_letter_code
_entity_poly.pdbx_strand_id
1 'polypeptide(L)'
;VLFGERPYWWVHETRFYGTDSAPALRQLPITCETGPGSPSGHAMGSAAVGYAMVTSMLSIAAQRKPSALHYWLLQMGLWTLLGLVELLVCMSRVYVAAHFPHQVICGVIS
;
A
#
# COMPACT_ATOMS: atom_id res chain seq x y z
N VAL A 1 5.36 16.86 -8.40
CA VAL A 1 5.60 15.73 -7.46
C VAL A 1 4.30 15.00 -7.07
N LEU A 2 3.13 15.66 -6.98
CA LEU A 2 1.84 15.00 -6.68
C LEU A 2 1.10 14.39 -7.90
N PHE A 3 1.53 14.75 -9.12
CA PHE A 3 0.97 14.24 -10.39
C PHE A 3 1.76 13.01 -10.85
N GLY A 4 1.57 11.88 -10.15
CA GLY A 4 2.11 10.59 -10.57
C GLY A 4 1.27 9.99 -11.70
N GLU A 5 1.93 9.42 -12.70
CA GLU A 5 1.28 8.67 -13.78
C GLU A 5 0.44 7.51 -13.22
N ARG A 6 -0.75 7.29 -13.79
CA ARG A 6 -1.61 6.16 -13.43
C ARG A 6 -1.55 5.11 -14.54
N PRO A 7 -1.36 3.82 -14.22
CA PRO A 7 -1.17 2.78 -15.24
C PRO A 7 -2.27 2.74 -16.31
N TYR A 8 -3.53 2.98 -15.93
CA TYR A 8 -4.65 3.03 -16.89
C TYR A 8 -4.51 4.11 -17.97
N TRP A 9 -4.09 5.33 -17.61
CA TRP A 9 -3.91 6.42 -18.58
C TRP A 9 -2.58 6.30 -19.30
N TRP A 10 -1.53 5.95 -18.56
CA TRP A 10 -0.16 5.81 -19.05
C TRP A 10 -0.06 4.83 -20.23
N VAL A 11 -0.85 3.74 -20.23
CA VAL A 11 -0.83 2.74 -21.31
C VAL A 11 -1.20 3.33 -22.68
N HIS A 12 -2.00 4.41 -22.70
CA HIS A 12 -2.45 5.07 -23.93
C HIS A 12 -1.50 6.20 -24.37
N GLU A 13 -0.65 6.70 -23.47
CA GLU A 13 0.27 7.81 -23.72
C GLU A 13 1.71 7.34 -23.97
N THR A 14 2.07 6.16 -23.48
CA THR A 14 3.42 5.63 -23.57
C THR A 14 3.78 5.16 -24.97
N ARG A 15 5.03 5.45 -25.39
CA ARG A 15 5.63 4.87 -26.59
C ARG A 15 6.31 3.52 -26.33
N PHE A 16 6.22 3.01 -25.10
CA PHE A 16 6.91 1.79 -24.67
C PHE A 16 6.59 0.57 -25.53
N TYR A 17 5.35 0.46 -26.02
CA TYR A 17 4.92 -0.66 -26.86
C TYR A 17 5.27 -0.50 -28.34
N GLY A 18 5.77 0.66 -28.79
CA GLY A 18 6.20 0.87 -30.18
C GLY A 18 5.09 0.54 -31.20
N THR A 19 5.32 -0.51 -32.00
CA THR A 19 4.34 -1.04 -32.98
C THR A 19 3.45 -2.15 -32.42
N ASP A 20 3.78 -2.68 -31.24
CA ASP A 20 3.00 -3.74 -30.60
C ASP A 20 1.72 -3.17 -30.00
N SER A 21 0.67 -4.00 -29.96
CA SER A 21 -0.59 -3.61 -29.35
C SER A 21 -0.42 -3.43 -27.84
N ALA A 22 -0.71 -2.23 -27.35
CA ALA A 22 -0.78 -1.94 -25.93
C ALA A 22 -1.79 -2.87 -25.22
N PRO A 23 -1.55 -3.28 -23.96
CA PRO A 23 -2.45 -4.16 -23.24
C PRO A 23 -3.80 -3.47 -22.99
N ALA A 24 -4.89 -4.17 -23.29
CA ALA A 24 -6.24 -3.69 -23.07
C ALA A 24 -6.58 -3.71 -21.57
N LEU A 25 -6.53 -2.55 -20.93
CA LEU A 25 -6.92 -2.38 -19.53
C LEU A 25 -8.43 -2.13 -19.43
N ARG A 26 -9.10 -2.86 -18.52
CA ARG A 26 -10.50 -2.64 -18.22
C ARG A 26 -10.63 -1.50 -17.21
N GLN A 27 -11.37 -0.45 -17.56
CA GLN A 27 -11.72 0.61 -16.62
C GLN A 27 -12.68 0.08 -15.56
N LEU A 28 -12.30 0.20 -14.29
CA LEU A 28 -13.18 -0.05 -13.16
C LEU A 28 -13.58 1.30 -12.53
N PRO A 29 -14.71 1.37 -11.79
CA PRO A 29 -15.11 2.60 -11.09
C PRO A 29 -14.03 3.15 -10.15
N ILE A 30 -13.18 2.26 -9.62
CA ILE A 30 -12.07 2.60 -8.71
C ILE A 30 -10.76 2.95 -9.43
N THR A 31 -10.67 2.75 -10.75
CA THR A 31 -9.47 3.05 -11.55
C THR A 31 -9.22 4.57 -11.65
N CYS A 32 -10.29 5.37 -11.61
CA CYS A 32 -10.26 6.82 -11.79
C CYS A 32 -10.34 7.58 -10.45
N GLU A 33 -9.42 7.31 -9.52
CA GLU A 33 -9.38 8.11 -8.29
C GLU A 33 -8.99 9.56 -8.62
N THR A 34 -9.67 10.53 -8.00
CA THR A 34 -9.45 11.98 -8.20
C THR A 34 -8.30 12.54 -7.37
N GLY A 35 -7.68 11.70 -6.53
CA GLY A 35 -6.54 12.06 -5.68
C GLY A 35 -5.19 12.10 -6.42
N PRO A 36 -4.13 12.58 -5.77
CA PRO A 36 -2.77 12.56 -6.33
C PRO A 36 -2.32 11.13 -6.67
N GLY A 37 -1.61 10.97 -7.78
CA GLY A 37 -1.15 9.65 -8.26
C GLY A 37 0.06 9.10 -7.51
N SER A 38 0.79 9.95 -6.78
CA SER A 38 1.96 9.54 -5.99
C SER A 38 2.13 10.41 -4.75
N PRO A 39 2.45 9.82 -3.57
CA PRO A 39 2.44 8.39 -3.28
C PRO A 39 1.01 7.83 -3.13
N SER A 40 0.86 6.49 -3.05
CA SER A 40 -0.45 5.87 -2.79
C SER A 40 -0.98 6.27 -1.42
N GLY A 41 -2.02 7.12 -1.39
CA GLY A 41 -2.66 7.56 -0.15
C GLY A 41 -3.29 6.41 0.64
N HIS A 42 -3.71 5.34 -0.04
CA HIS A 42 -4.22 4.14 0.59
C HIS A 42 -3.12 3.39 1.36
N ALA A 43 -1.95 3.21 0.75
CA ALA A 43 -0.81 2.54 1.39
C ALA A 43 -0.22 3.40 2.53
N MET A 44 -0.11 4.72 2.31
CA MET A 44 0.35 5.66 3.34
C MET A 44 -0.61 5.69 4.54
N GLY A 45 -1.91 5.79 4.28
CA GLY A 45 -2.92 5.84 5.32
C GLY A 45 -3.00 4.54 6.13
N SER A 46 -2.97 3.38 5.45
CA SER A 46 -3.00 2.09 6.13
C SER A 46 -1.73 1.87 6.96
N ALA A 47 -0.55 2.20 6.42
CA ALA A 47 0.71 2.07 7.13
C ALA A 47 0.77 2.95 8.38
N ALA A 48 0.38 4.23 8.26
CA ALA A 48 0.39 5.16 9.38
C ALA A 48 -0.57 4.75 10.51
N VAL A 49 -1.83 4.42 10.16
CA VAL A 49 -2.82 3.98 11.14
C VAL A 49 -2.43 2.63 11.75
N GLY A 50 -1.99 1.68 10.93
CA GLY A 50 -1.57 0.37 11.37
C GLY A 50 -0.37 0.41 12.32
N TYR A 51 0.65 1.22 12.01
CA TYR A 51 1.80 1.45 12.88
C TYR A 51 1.38 2.05 14.23
N ALA A 52 0.51 3.06 14.22
CA ALA A 52 0.00 3.68 15.44
C ALA A 52 -0.79 2.66 16.31
N MET A 53 -1.62 1.83 15.67
CA MET A 53 -2.37 0.78 16.36
C MET A 53 -1.42 -0.26 16.99
N VAL A 54 -0.48 -0.82 16.22
CA VAL A 54 0.48 -1.84 16.71
C VAL A 54 1.29 -1.31 17.89
N THR A 55 1.84 -0.10 17.78
CA THR A 55 2.63 0.52 18.86
C THR A 55 1.79 0.80 20.10
N SER A 56 0.54 1.24 19.94
CA SER A 56 -0.38 1.44 21.08
C SER A 56 -0.70 0.12 21.80
N MET A 57 -0.97 -0.97 21.05
CA MET A 57 -1.26 -2.28 21.62
C MET A 57 -0.04 -2.85 22.35
N LEU A 58 1.16 -2.72 21.78
CA LEU A 58 2.40 -3.13 22.42
C LEU A 58 2.70 -2.34 23.69
N SER A 59 2.45 -1.02 23.68
CA SER A 59 2.60 -0.18 24.87
C SER A 59 1.67 -0.61 26.00
N ILE A 60 0.39 -0.85 25.70
CA ILE A 60 -0.58 -1.35 26.68
C ILE A 60 -0.17 -2.73 27.21
N ALA A 61 0.29 -3.63 26.31
CA ALA A 61 0.75 -4.94 26.69
C ALA A 61 1.98 -4.87 27.61
N ALA A 62 2.94 -3.97 27.33
CA ALA A 62 4.13 -3.78 28.16
C ALA A 62 3.79 -3.36 29.60
N GLN A 63 2.75 -2.55 29.81
CA GLN A 63 2.29 -2.15 31.15
C GLN A 63 1.81 -3.34 31.99
N ARG A 64 1.35 -4.42 31.34
CA ARG A 64 0.87 -5.64 32.02
C ARG A 64 2.00 -6.56 32.49
N LYS A 65 3.27 -6.19 32.28
CA LYS A 65 4.47 -6.99 32.60
C LYS A 65 4.36 -8.47 32.14
N PRO A 66 4.05 -8.73 30.85
CA PRO A 66 3.98 -10.08 30.32
C PRO A 66 5.34 -10.78 30.41
N SER A 67 5.34 -12.11 30.33
CA SER A 67 6.61 -12.83 30.17
C SER A 67 7.26 -12.47 28.83
N ALA A 68 8.59 -12.51 28.78
CA ALA A 68 9.36 -12.11 27.59
C ALA A 68 8.92 -12.85 26.32
N LEU A 69 8.61 -14.16 26.44
CA LEU A 69 8.12 -14.97 25.34
C LEU A 69 6.77 -14.48 24.81
N HIS A 70 5.81 -14.18 25.69
CA HIS A 70 4.49 -13.72 25.27
C HIS A 70 4.56 -12.34 24.61
N TYR A 71 5.38 -11.42 25.15
CA TYR A 71 5.58 -10.12 24.55
C TYR A 71 6.20 -10.23 23.16
N TRP A 72 7.22 -11.09 23.00
CA TRP A 72 7.87 -11.33 21.72
C TRP A 72 6.91 -11.95 20.69
N LEU A 73 6.13 -12.96 21.08
CA LEU A 73 5.12 -13.56 20.19
C LEU A 73 4.05 -12.55 19.78
N LEU A 74 3.59 -11.70 20.70
CA LEU A 74 2.64 -10.63 20.41
C LEU A 74 3.22 -9.61 19.44
N GLN A 75 4.48 -9.19 19.67
CA GLN A 75 5.20 -8.28 18.78
C GLN A 75 5.32 -8.86 17.37
N MET A 76 5.80 -10.11 17.25
CA MET A 76 5.89 -10.79 15.96
C MET A 76 4.52 -10.89 15.28
N GLY A 77 3.49 -11.33 16.00
CA GLY A 77 2.14 -11.47 15.46
C GLY A 77 1.55 -10.15 14.94
N LEU A 78 1.68 -9.07 15.71
CA LEU A 78 1.14 -7.76 15.32
C LEU A 78 1.88 -7.17 14.11
N TRP A 79 3.21 -7.25 14.06
CA TRP A 79 3.98 -6.76 12.92
C TRP A 79 3.76 -7.60 11.66
N THR A 80 3.66 -8.93 11.80
CA THR A 80 3.33 -9.81 10.67
C THR A 80 1.92 -9.53 10.13
N LEU A 81 0.94 -9.32 11.01
CA LEU A 81 -0.41 -8.97 10.60
C LEU A 81 -0.45 -7.63 9.86
N LEU A 82 0.25 -6.60 10.37
CA LEU A 82 0.35 -5.32 9.70
C LEU A 82 0.99 -5.46 8.31
N GLY A 83 2.11 -6.19 8.21
CA GLY A 83 2.77 -6.45 6.93
C GLY A 83 1.87 -7.17 5.92
N LEU A 84 1.05 -8.13 6.38
CA LEU A 84 0.08 -8.81 5.51
C LEU A 84 -1.01 -7.87 5.02
N VAL A 85 -1.56 -7.03 5.90
CA VAL A 85 -2.58 -6.03 5.52
C VAL A 85 -2.00 -5.04 4.50
N GLU A 86 -0.80 -4.50 4.74
CA GLU A 86 -0.13 -3.59 3.80
C GLU A 86 0.13 -4.25 2.45
N LEU A 87 0.57 -5.51 2.44
CA LEU A 87 0.76 -6.26 1.20
C LEU A 87 -0.54 -6.38 0.41
N LEU A 88 -1.66 -6.70 1.08
CA LEU A 88 -2.97 -6.81 0.44
C LEU A 88 -3.46 -5.45 -0.10
N VAL A 89 -3.26 -4.36 0.65
CA VAL A 89 -3.60 -3.00 0.21
C VAL A 89 -2.76 -2.61 -1.02
N CYS A 90 -1.45 -2.84 -0.99
CA CYS A 90 -0.56 -2.55 -2.11
C CYS A 90 -0.94 -3.38 -3.35
N MET A 91 -1.14 -4.69 -3.19
CA MET A 91 -1.54 -5.59 -4.27
C MET A 91 -2.88 -5.19 -4.89
N SER A 92 -3.86 -4.80 -4.08
CA SER A 92 -5.16 -4.31 -4.56
C SER A 92 -4.99 -3.12 -5.52
N ARG A 93 -4.15 -2.14 -5.17
CA ARG A 93 -3.93 -0.92 -5.97
C ARG A 93 -3.17 -1.18 -7.26
N VAL A 94 -2.22 -2.11 -7.24
CA VAL A 94 -1.49 -2.53 -8.46
C VAL A 94 -2.41 -3.36 -9.36
N TYR A 95 -3.19 -4.27 -8.79
CA TYR A 95 -4.11 -5.14 -9.55
C TYR A 95 -5.16 -4.37 -10.33
N VAL A 96 -5.75 -3.32 -9.73
CA VAL A 96 -6.73 -2.46 -10.42
C VAL A 96 -6.10 -1.40 -11.33
N ALA A 97 -4.79 -1.47 -11.55
CA ALA A 97 -4.03 -0.53 -12.38
C ALA A 97 -4.18 0.95 -11.92
N ALA A 98 -4.44 1.17 -10.64
CA ALA A 98 -4.60 2.51 -10.05
C ALA A 98 -3.26 3.15 -9.70
N HIS A 99 -2.27 2.33 -9.30
CA HIS A 99 -0.91 2.77 -8.96
C HIS A 99 0.16 1.84 -9.53
N PHE A 100 1.33 2.39 -9.82
CA PHE A 100 2.52 1.61 -10.11
C PHE A 100 3.14 1.02 -8.82
N PRO A 101 3.92 -0.09 -8.92
CA PRO A 101 4.58 -0.68 -7.77
C PRO A 101 5.44 0.29 -6.96
N HIS A 102 6.16 1.20 -7.62
CA HIS A 102 6.98 2.19 -6.92
C HIS A 102 6.12 3.19 -6.10
N GLN A 103 4.92 3.54 -6.57
CA GLN A 103 4.03 4.49 -5.88
C GLN A 103 3.42 3.90 -4.60
N VAL A 104 3.13 2.59 -4.60
CA VAL A 104 2.66 1.90 -3.39
C VAL A 104 3.80 1.71 -2.38
N ILE A 105 5.01 1.37 -2.83
CA ILE A 105 6.20 1.26 -1.96
C ILE A 105 6.54 2.61 -1.32
N CYS A 106 6.57 3.69 -2.11
CA CYS A 106 6.75 5.04 -1.57
C CYS A 106 5.66 5.40 -0.57
N GLY A 107 4.41 4.97 -0.81
CA GLY A 107 3.30 5.18 0.13
C GLY A 107 3.52 4.53 1.48
N VAL A 108 4.00 3.29 1.53
CA VAL A 108 4.28 2.58 2.80
C VAL A 108 5.43 3.23 3.58
N ILE A 109 6.39 3.85 2.89
CA ILE A 109 7.60 4.46 3.51
C ILE A 109 7.37 5.92 3.96
N SER A 110 6.36 6.60 3.39
CA SER A 110 6.08 8.03 3.63
C SER A 110 5.50 8.28 5.03
#